data_AF-A0A968JRI0-F1
#
_entry.id   AF-A0A968JRI0-F1
#
_cell.length_a   1.000
_cell.length_b   1.000
_cell.length_c   1.000
_cell.angle_alpha   90.00
_cell.angle_beta   90.00
_cell.angle_gamma   90.00
#
_symmetry.space_group_name_H-M   'P 1'
#
loop_
_entity.id
_entity.type
_entity.pdbx_description
1 polymer ?
#
loop_
_entity_poly.entity_id
_entity_poly.type
_entity_poly.pdbx_seq_one_letter_code
_entity_poly.pdbx_strand_id
1 'polypeptide(L)'
;EELMTDRFPEFHALAQILPNGTVIDGEILPYQAGQPLPFNVLQTRIGRKTLTKKVLEQAPVVMIAYDLIEWQGKDVRQLPLSARRTLLQEMLEQFDTQGIILISEIIEASDWEVLTHIKEDARAFQSEGLMLKRKNSRYQSGRKRGDWWKWKVAPLTIDAVMIYAQRGAGRRANLFTDFTFGVWEGEQLVPFTKAYSGLTDKEFNEITAWVRQNTIERFGPVRSVRPTHVFEIGFEGIQASPRHKSGVALRFPRILRWRKDKPIQEANTLADLQEMLKQYQHK
;
A
#
# COMPACT_ATOMS: atom_id res chain seq x y z
N GLU A 1 17.95 7.75 -5.69
CA GLU A 1 17.33 8.09 -4.39
C GLU A 1 17.09 9.59 -4.37
N GLU A 2 16.02 10.06 -3.74
CA GLU A 2 15.71 11.49 -3.59
C GLU A 2 16.03 11.92 -2.16
N LEU A 3 16.74 13.04 -1.99
CA LEU A 3 17.04 13.57 -0.67
C LEU A 3 15.80 14.27 -0.10
N MET A 4 15.40 13.88 1.12
CA MET A 4 14.14 14.32 1.74
C MET A 4 14.35 15.06 3.08
N THR A 5 15.60 15.40 3.43
CA THR A 5 16.00 15.95 4.74
C THR A 5 15.13 17.13 5.18
N ASP A 6 14.96 18.13 4.31
CA ASP A 6 14.21 19.36 4.64
C ASP A 6 12.70 19.12 4.81
N ARG A 7 12.19 17.97 4.38
CA ARG A 7 10.77 17.59 4.57
C ARG A 7 10.51 16.99 5.95
N PHE A 8 11.57 16.68 6.71
CA PHE A 8 11.51 16.07 8.04
C PHE A 8 12.37 16.82 9.08
N PRO A 9 12.06 18.10 9.39
CA PRO A 9 12.79 18.92 10.35
C PRO A 9 13.03 18.24 11.71
N GLU A 10 12.08 17.47 12.22
CA GLU A 10 12.21 16.73 13.49
C GLU A 10 13.44 15.80 13.54
N PHE A 11 13.89 15.27 12.40
CA PHE A 11 15.07 14.40 12.37
C PHE A 11 16.39 15.16 12.47
N HIS A 12 16.42 16.49 12.33
CA HIS A 12 17.66 17.26 12.40
C HIS A 12 18.30 17.21 13.80
N ALA A 13 17.48 17.09 14.85
CA ALA A 13 17.97 16.94 16.21
C ALA A 13 18.86 15.70 16.38
N LEU A 14 18.61 14.63 15.60
CA LEU A 14 19.38 13.39 15.65
C LEU A 14 20.86 13.60 15.29
N ALA A 15 21.20 14.60 14.47
CA ALA A 15 22.59 14.90 14.13
C ALA A 15 23.42 15.38 15.34
N GLN A 16 22.77 15.88 16.39
CA GLN A 16 23.42 16.30 17.64
C GLN A 16 23.37 15.20 18.72
N ILE A 17 22.43 14.26 18.60
CA ILE A 17 22.19 13.18 19.57
C ILE A 17 23.03 11.95 19.22
N LEU A 18 23.06 11.56 17.95
CA LEU A 18 23.71 10.34 17.48
C LEU A 18 25.15 10.63 17.01
N PRO A 19 26.09 9.69 17.22
CA PRO A 19 27.45 9.86 16.76
C PRO A 19 27.56 9.86 15.23
N ASN A 20 28.55 10.59 14.70
CA ASN A 20 28.88 10.57 13.28
C ASN A 20 29.16 9.14 12.77
N GLY A 21 28.79 8.87 11.52
CA GLY A 21 28.91 7.54 10.92
C GLY A 21 27.84 6.56 11.40
N THR A 22 26.62 7.05 11.62
CA THR A 22 25.44 6.24 11.96
C THR A 22 24.48 6.24 10.79
N VAL A 23 24.12 5.05 10.30
CA VAL A 23 23.12 4.89 9.23
C VAL A 23 22.08 3.89 9.68
N ILE A 24 20.84 4.36 9.83
CA ILE A 24 19.69 3.58 10.29
C ILE A 24 18.75 3.35 9.11
N ASP A 25 18.17 2.15 9.03
CA ASP A 25 17.11 1.83 8.08
C ASP A 25 15.79 1.66 8.82
N GLY A 26 14.74 2.29 8.31
CA GLY A 26 13.46 2.44 9.01
C GLY A 26 12.35 3.01 8.14
N GLU A 27 11.13 2.93 8.64
CA GLU A 27 9.95 3.50 8.00
C GLU A 27 9.55 4.79 8.70
N ILE A 28 9.32 5.88 7.94
CA ILE A 28 8.79 7.13 8.50
C ILE A 28 7.27 7.05 8.49
N LEU A 29 6.66 7.10 9.67
CA LEU A 29 5.21 6.99 9.82
C LEU A 29 4.64 8.21 10.56
N PRO A 30 3.46 8.71 10.16
CA PRO A 30 2.73 9.63 11.01
C PRO A 30 2.32 8.87 12.28
N TYR A 31 2.50 9.48 13.45
CA TYR A 31 2.41 8.76 14.73
C TYR A 31 1.97 9.70 15.85
N GLN A 32 0.94 9.29 16.58
CA GLN A 32 0.37 10.09 17.66
C GLN A 32 -0.22 9.17 18.74
N ALA A 33 -0.10 9.59 20.00
CA ALA A 33 -0.65 8.86 21.16
C ALA A 33 -0.25 7.37 21.20
N GLY A 34 0.99 7.05 20.81
CA GLY A 34 1.52 5.68 20.86
C GLY A 34 1.06 4.78 19.71
N GLN A 35 0.44 5.31 18.65
CA GLN A 35 -0.02 4.52 17.51
C GLN A 35 0.30 5.17 16.16
N PRO A 36 0.57 4.37 15.11
CA PRO A 36 0.64 4.86 13.74
C PRO A 36 -0.69 5.45 13.29
N LEU A 37 -0.61 6.58 12.59
CA LEU A 37 -1.74 7.19 11.90
C LEU A 37 -1.80 6.69 10.45
N PRO A 38 -2.96 6.84 9.78
CA PRO A 38 -3.08 6.42 8.39
C PRO A 38 -2.14 7.20 7.45
N PHE A 39 -1.63 6.53 6.41
CA PHE A 39 -0.65 7.11 5.46
C PHE A 39 -1.12 8.41 4.78
N ASN A 40 -2.42 8.62 4.60
CA ASN A 40 -2.96 9.85 4.02
C ASN A 40 -2.61 11.10 4.84
N VAL A 41 -2.41 10.96 6.16
CA VAL A 41 -1.92 12.03 7.04
C VAL A 41 -0.52 12.47 6.60
N LEU A 42 0.38 11.52 6.34
CA LEU A 42 1.72 11.81 5.81
C LEU A 42 1.67 12.43 4.42
N GLN A 43 0.71 12.03 3.57
CA GLN A 43 0.55 12.61 2.24
C GLN A 43 0.24 14.11 2.25
N THR A 44 -0.42 14.62 3.32
CA THR A 44 -0.68 16.07 3.47
C THR A 44 0.61 16.90 3.58
N ARG A 45 1.71 16.23 3.93
CA ARG A 45 3.02 16.83 4.26
C ARG A 45 4.10 16.52 3.22
N ILE A 46 4.23 15.26 2.80
CA ILE A 46 5.39 14.78 2.02
C ILE A 46 5.60 15.49 0.69
N GLY A 47 4.53 16.01 0.07
CA GLY A 47 4.58 16.75 -1.19
C GLY A 47 4.75 18.26 -1.06
N ARG A 48 4.79 18.81 0.16
CA ARG A 48 4.90 20.26 0.38
C ARG A 48 6.36 20.71 0.34
N LYS A 49 6.59 21.83 -0.34
CA LYS A 49 7.90 22.51 -0.36
C LYS A 49 8.17 23.33 0.90
N THR A 50 7.12 23.86 1.53
CA THR A 50 7.22 24.67 2.74
C THR A 50 6.35 24.04 3.82
N LEU A 51 6.97 23.75 4.97
CA LEU A 51 6.32 23.14 6.13
C LEU A 51 6.06 24.21 7.18
N THR A 52 4.79 24.45 7.50
CA THR A 52 4.40 25.33 8.59
C THR A 52 4.28 24.52 9.88
N LYS A 53 4.42 25.19 11.04
CA LYS A 53 4.26 24.56 12.35
C LYS A 53 2.96 23.76 12.46
N LYS A 54 1.86 24.32 11.96
CA LYS A 54 0.54 23.67 11.93
C LYS A 54 0.55 22.34 11.16
N VAL A 55 1.27 22.25 10.03
CA VAL A 55 1.35 21.00 9.26
C VAL A 55 2.12 19.93 10.03
N LEU A 56 3.20 20.34 10.71
CA LEU A 56 3.99 19.42 11.55
C LEU A 56 3.18 18.90 12.74
N GLU A 57 2.41 19.78 13.39
CA GLU A 57 1.52 19.42 14.51
C GLU A 57 0.35 18.51 14.06
N GLN A 58 -0.15 18.66 12.83
CA GLN A 58 -1.24 17.84 12.29
C GLN A 58 -0.78 16.48 11.73
N ALA A 59 0.49 16.38 11.35
CA ALA A 59 1.11 15.16 10.85
C ALA A 59 2.45 14.92 11.56
N PRO A 60 2.43 14.71 12.89
CA PRO A 60 3.64 14.33 13.63
C PRO A 60 4.12 12.99 13.11
N VAL A 61 5.44 12.84 12.96
CA VAL A 61 6.03 11.60 12.46
C VAL A 61 7.14 11.11 13.37
N VAL A 62 7.39 9.82 13.30
CA VAL A 62 8.54 9.15 13.90
C VAL A 62 9.19 8.24 12.85
N MET A 63 10.42 7.81 13.10
CA MET A 63 11.02 6.70 12.37
C MET A 63 10.85 5.41 13.16
N ILE A 64 10.22 4.40 12.57
CA ILE A 64 10.24 3.03 13.09
C ILE A 64 11.46 2.32 12.48
N ALA A 65 12.58 2.33 13.21
CA ALA A 65 13.83 1.71 12.81
C ALA A 65 13.76 0.18 12.89
N TYR A 66 14.23 -0.50 11.84
CA TYR A 66 14.22 -1.96 11.77
C TYR A 66 15.58 -2.57 11.42
N ASP A 67 16.60 -1.76 11.12
CA ASP A 67 17.98 -2.21 10.88
C ASP A 67 19.00 -1.09 11.14
N LEU A 68 20.26 -1.49 11.32
CA LEU A 68 21.42 -0.60 11.43
C LEU A 68 22.43 -1.00 10.35
N ILE A 69 22.81 -0.05 9.50
CA ILE A 69 23.66 -0.25 8.33
C ILE A 69 25.11 0.15 8.62
N GLU A 70 25.30 1.24 9.35
CA GLU A 70 26.60 1.76 9.75
C GLU A 70 26.54 2.21 11.21
N TRP A 71 27.59 1.91 11.98
CA TRP A 71 27.71 2.31 13.37
C TRP A 71 29.10 2.86 13.66
N GLN A 72 29.18 4.11 14.10
CA GLN A 72 30.44 4.81 14.42
C GLN A 72 31.47 4.73 13.27
N GLY A 73 31.00 4.92 12.03
CA GLY A 73 31.84 4.91 10.82
C GLY A 73 32.21 3.51 10.33
N LYS A 74 31.67 2.44 10.93
CA LYS A 74 31.89 1.05 10.50
C LYS A 74 30.65 0.51 9.80
N ASP A 75 30.82 0.07 8.56
CA ASP A 75 29.79 -0.65 7.82
C ASP A 75 29.54 -2.02 8.47
N VAL A 76 28.32 -2.21 9.00
CA VAL A 76 27.90 -3.43 9.71
C VAL A 76 27.02 -4.34 8.86
N ARG A 77 26.80 -4.05 7.57
CA ARG A 77 25.94 -4.84 6.68
C ARG A 77 26.35 -6.31 6.57
N GLN A 78 27.63 -6.63 6.78
CA GLN A 78 28.16 -7.99 6.74
C GLN A 78 27.79 -8.82 7.99
N LEU A 79 27.41 -8.17 9.08
CA LEU A 79 26.96 -8.86 10.29
C LEU A 79 25.58 -9.51 10.07
N PRO A 80 25.25 -10.58 10.80
CA PRO A 80 23.89 -11.11 10.88
C PRO A 80 22.87 -10.05 11.30
N LEU A 81 21.62 -10.15 10.81
CA LEU A 81 20.52 -9.26 11.19
C LEU A 81 20.31 -9.23 12.71
N SER A 82 20.45 -10.37 13.39
CA SER A 82 20.38 -10.43 14.87
C SER A 82 21.42 -9.51 15.52
N ALA A 83 22.67 -9.54 15.06
CA ALA A 83 23.73 -8.69 15.60
C ALA A 83 23.52 -7.21 15.28
N ARG A 84 23.10 -6.88 14.05
CA ARG A 84 22.78 -5.49 13.67
C ARG A 84 21.61 -4.94 14.49
N ARG A 85 20.61 -5.77 14.78
CA ARG A 85 19.49 -5.40 15.64
C ARG A 85 19.91 -5.18 17.09
N THR A 86 20.78 -6.03 17.64
CA THR A 86 21.34 -5.80 18.99
C THR A 86 22.06 -4.46 19.05
N LEU A 87 22.90 -4.15 18.06
CA LEU A 87 23.57 -2.84 17.99
C LEU A 87 22.58 -1.66 17.88
N LEU A 88 21.50 -1.82 17.09
CA LEU A 88 20.43 -0.82 16.99
C LEU A 88 19.76 -0.58 18.36
N GLN A 89 19.49 -1.66 19.11
CA GLN A 89 18.86 -1.58 20.42
C GLN A 89 19.80 -0.93 21.45
N GLU A 90 21.05 -1.38 21.53
CA GLU A 90 22.06 -0.80 22.42
C GLU A 90 22.26 0.70 22.15
N MET A 91 22.26 1.10 20.88
CA MET A 91 22.34 2.51 20.49
C MET A 91 21.13 3.31 21.01
N LEU A 92 19.91 2.81 20.84
CA LEU A 92 18.69 3.50 21.30
C LEU A 92 18.56 3.51 22.83
N GLU A 93 19.17 2.56 23.54
CA GLU A 93 19.27 2.56 25.01
C GLU A 93 20.32 3.58 25.50
N GLN A 94 21.40 3.77 24.74
CA GLN A 94 22.49 4.69 25.08
C GLN A 94 22.14 6.15 24.78
N PHE A 95 21.39 6.42 23.70
CA PHE A 95 21.10 7.76 23.21
C PHE A 95 19.60 8.05 23.22
N ASP A 96 19.15 8.97 24.08
CA ASP A 96 17.75 9.39 24.14
C ASP A 96 17.38 10.21 22.89
N THR A 97 16.70 9.55 21.95
CA THR A 97 16.19 10.18 20.72
C THR A 97 14.89 10.96 20.93
N GLN A 98 14.41 11.10 22.18
CA GLN A 98 13.19 11.84 22.53
C GLN A 98 11.94 11.32 21.78
N GLY A 99 11.92 10.03 21.48
CA GLY A 99 10.83 9.38 20.73
C GLY A 99 10.82 9.66 19.22
N ILE A 100 11.85 10.31 18.68
CA ILE A 100 12.01 10.54 17.24
C ILE A 100 12.22 9.22 16.50
N ILE A 101 13.00 8.30 17.10
CA ILE A 101 13.24 6.96 16.60
C ILE A 101 12.63 5.95 17.57
N LEU A 102 11.77 5.09 17.06
CA LEU A 102 11.25 3.91 17.76
C LEU A 102 11.83 2.66 17.10
N ILE A 103 12.01 1.58 17.86
CA ILE A 103 12.42 0.30 17.30
C ILE A 103 11.21 -0.51 16.84
N SER A 104 11.28 -1.09 15.65
CA SER A 104 10.28 -2.06 15.16
C SER A 104 10.21 -3.23 16.11
N GLU A 105 9.02 -3.58 16.58
CA GLU A 105 8.78 -4.70 17.50
C GLU A 105 9.16 -6.06 16.88
N ILE A 106 9.66 -6.98 17.71
CA ILE A 106 9.80 -8.40 17.32
C ILE A 106 8.51 -9.09 17.71
N ILE A 107 7.86 -9.71 16.72
CA ILE A 107 6.70 -10.56 16.96
C ILE A 107 7.20 -11.97 17.26
N GLU A 108 6.90 -12.45 18.46
CA GLU A 108 7.11 -13.84 18.84
C GLU A 108 5.86 -14.67 18.54
N ALA A 109 6.05 -15.84 17.97
CA ALA A 109 4.98 -16.81 17.72
C ALA A 109 5.52 -18.23 17.91
N SER A 110 4.72 -19.10 18.53
CA SER A 110 5.06 -20.51 18.74
C SER A 110 5.12 -21.30 17.44
N ASP A 111 4.29 -20.92 16.47
CA ASP A 111 4.06 -21.62 15.23
C ASP A 111 3.46 -20.69 14.16
N TRP A 112 3.22 -21.25 12.97
CA TRP A 112 2.68 -20.53 11.83
C TRP A 112 1.20 -20.15 11.97
N GLU A 113 0.42 -20.88 12.77
CA GLU A 113 -1.00 -20.61 12.97
C GLU A 113 -1.18 -19.34 13.80
N VAL A 114 -0.47 -19.26 14.93
CA VAL A 114 -0.42 -18.04 15.77
C VAL A 114 0.07 -16.84 14.95
N LEU A 115 1.13 -17.01 14.16
CA LEU A 115 1.65 -15.92 13.33
C LEU A 115 0.67 -15.49 12.21
N THR A 116 -0.16 -16.42 11.72
CA THR A 116 -1.21 -16.13 10.74
C THR A 116 -2.31 -15.27 11.35
N HIS A 117 -2.75 -15.57 12.58
CA HIS A 117 -3.72 -14.74 13.29
C HIS A 117 -3.17 -13.34 13.57
N ILE A 118 -1.93 -13.22 14.05
CA ILE A 118 -1.28 -11.91 14.26
C ILE A 118 -1.22 -11.12 12.94
N LYS A 119 -0.90 -11.79 11.82
CA LYS A 119 -0.93 -11.14 10.50
C LYS A 119 -2.32 -10.65 10.15
N GLU A 120 -3.38 -11.43 10.39
CA GLU A 120 -4.76 -11.05 10.06
C GLU A 120 -5.21 -9.80 10.81
N ASP A 121 -4.72 -9.61 12.04
CA ASP A 121 -4.95 -8.42 12.85
C ASP A 121 -4.12 -7.20 12.43
N ALA A 122 -3.17 -7.33 11.49
CA ALA A 122 -2.28 -6.24 11.10
C ALA A 122 -3.03 -4.97 10.66
N ARG A 123 -4.23 -5.10 10.10
CA ARG A 123 -5.08 -3.95 9.72
C ARG A 123 -5.52 -3.12 10.92
N ALA A 124 -5.75 -3.74 12.08
CA ALA A 124 -6.08 -3.05 13.32
C ALA A 124 -4.92 -2.16 13.81
N PHE A 125 -3.69 -2.52 13.45
CA PHE A 125 -2.47 -1.76 13.76
C PHE A 125 -2.04 -0.82 12.62
N GLN A 126 -2.91 -0.52 11.65
CA GLN A 126 -2.59 0.30 10.47
C GLN A 126 -1.41 -0.26 9.63
N SER A 127 -1.17 -1.57 9.72
CA SER A 127 -0.11 -2.28 8.99
C SER A 127 -0.67 -3.09 7.82
N GLU A 128 0.15 -3.27 6.78
CA GLU A 128 -0.17 -4.08 5.60
C GLU A 128 0.09 -5.59 5.83
N GLY A 129 0.67 -5.97 6.97
CA GLY A 129 1.01 -7.35 7.33
C GLY A 129 2.31 -7.43 8.12
N LEU A 130 3.04 -8.53 7.95
CA LEU A 130 4.29 -8.81 8.68
C LEU A 130 5.50 -8.80 7.77
N MET A 131 6.65 -8.42 8.32
CA MET A 131 7.97 -8.60 7.71
C MET A 131 8.64 -9.83 8.30
N LEU A 132 8.83 -10.88 7.51
CA LEU A 132 9.61 -12.05 7.92
C LEU A 132 11.05 -11.86 7.47
N LYS A 133 11.98 -11.82 8.41
CA LYS A 133 13.41 -11.62 8.14
C LYS A 133 14.25 -12.77 8.71
N ARG A 134 15.15 -13.31 7.90
CA ARG A 134 16.08 -14.37 8.32
C ARG A 134 17.12 -13.80 9.30
N LYS A 135 17.12 -14.24 10.56
CA LYS A 135 18.00 -13.73 11.64
C LYS A 135 19.49 -13.72 11.27
N ASN A 136 19.96 -14.72 10.53
CA ASN A 136 21.37 -14.86 10.15
C ASN A 136 21.71 -14.21 8.80
N SER A 137 20.81 -13.43 8.19
CA SER A 137 21.08 -12.79 6.91
C SER A 137 21.94 -11.54 7.05
N ARG A 138 22.80 -11.32 6.05
CA ARG A 138 23.47 -10.03 5.84
C ARG A 138 22.47 -9.00 5.31
N TYR A 139 22.78 -7.72 5.43
CA TYR A 139 22.04 -6.67 4.75
C TYR A 139 22.45 -6.67 3.26
N GLN A 140 21.47 -6.66 2.35
CA GLN A 140 21.70 -6.74 0.92
C GLN A 140 21.12 -5.51 0.21
N SER A 141 21.92 -4.90 -0.66
CA SER A 141 21.46 -3.79 -1.50
C SER A 141 20.63 -4.30 -2.68
N GLY A 142 19.55 -3.58 -2.98
CA GLY A 142 18.68 -3.84 -4.13
C GLY A 142 17.61 -4.92 -3.88
N ARG A 143 16.95 -5.35 -4.96
CA ARG A 143 15.81 -6.29 -4.89
C ARG A 143 16.28 -7.75 -4.89
N LYS A 144 16.89 -8.18 -3.80
CA LYS A 144 17.24 -9.59 -3.60
C LYS A 144 16.07 -10.34 -2.97
N ARG A 145 15.87 -11.59 -3.40
CA ARG A 145 14.83 -12.48 -2.88
C ARG A 145 15.45 -13.45 -1.89
N GLY A 146 14.71 -13.81 -0.83
CA GLY A 146 15.04 -14.95 0.02
C GLY A 146 15.22 -14.63 1.50
N ASP A 147 15.84 -13.51 1.85
CA ASP A 147 16.11 -13.20 3.26
C ASP A 147 14.98 -12.43 3.93
N TRP A 148 14.32 -11.52 3.20
CA TRP A 148 13.23 -10.68 3.69
C TRP A 148 11.96 -10.92 2.86
N TRP A 149 10.86 -11.19 3.55
CA TRP A 149 9.56 -11.48 2.94
C TRP A 149 8.50 -10.55 3.52
N LYS A 150 7.76 -9.90 2.62
CA LYS A 150 6.55 -9.15 2.95
C LYS A 150 5.38 -10.13 2.99
N TRP A 151 4.93 -10.50 4.17
CA TRP A 151 3.77 -11.37 4.35
C TRP A 151 2.54 -10.52 4.63
N LYS A 152 1.90 -10.05 3.56
CA LYS A 152 0.76 -9.15 3.61
C LYS A 152 -0.54 -9.87 3.99
N VAL A 153 -1.47 -9.14 4.59
CA VAL A 153 -2.88 -9.57 4.68
C VAL A 153 -3.48 -9.74 3.29
N ALA A 154 -4.51 -10.58 3.18
CA ALA A 154 -5.27 -10.68 1.96
C ALA A 154 -5.84 -9.29 1.58
N PRO A 155 -5.86 -8.93 0.28
CA PRO A 155 -6.55 -7.73 -0.16
C PRO A 155 -8.04 -7.85 0.17
N LEU A 156 -8.69 -6.71 0.35
CA LEU A 156 -10.14 -6.64 0.29
C LEU A 156 -10.55 -6.87 -1.17
N THR A 157 -11.68 -7.52 -1.40
CA THR A 157 -12.13 -7.86 -2.76
C THR A 157 -13.56 -7.42 -3.00
N ILE A 158 -13.85 -7.12 -4.26
CA ILE A 158 -15.21 -6.87 -4.73
C ILE A 158 -15.36 -7.37 -6.17
N ASP A 159 -16.41 -8.13 -6.45
CA ASP A 159 -16.77 -8.55 -7.80
C ASP A 159 -17.53 -7.42 -8.49
N ALA A 160 -16.99 -6.92 -9.61
CA ALA A 160 -17.52 -5.75 -10.29
C ALA A 160 -17.63 -5.93 -11.80
N VAL A 161 -18.55 -5.20 -12.41
CA VAL A 161 -18.83 -5.28 -13.85
C VAL A 161 -17.97 -4.27 -14.61
N MET A 162 -17.31 -4.70 -15.68
CA MET A 162 -16.60 -3.80 -16.59
C MET A 162 -17.60 -2.99 -17.41
N ILE A 163 -17.50 -1.66 -17.33
CA ILE A 163 -18.41 -0.72 -18.00
C ILE A 163 -17.70 0.20 -19.01
N TYR A 164 -16.41 0.47 -18.81
CA TYR A 164 -15.58 1.16 -19.80
C TYR A 164 -14.22 0.50 -19.96
N ALA A 165 -13.65 0.63 -21.16
CA ALA A 165 -12.30 0.19 -21.49
C ALA A 165 -11.54 1.30 -22.21
N GLN A 166 -10.30 1.56 -21.80
CA GLN A 166 -9.42 2.57 -22.37
C GLN A 166 -8.14 1.94 -22.93
N ARG A 167 -7.70 2.44 -24.09
CA ARG A 167 -6.46 1.97 -24.74
C ARG A 167 -5.26 2.26 -23.85
N GLY A 168 -4.32 1.31 -23.81
CA GLY A 168 -3.02 1.49 -23.18
C GLY A 168 -2.15 2.52 -23.90
N ALA A 169 -1.00 2.81 -23.30
CA ALA A 169 0.02 3.68 -23.88
C ALA A 169 1.28 2.88 -24.28
N GLY A 170 2.12 3.48 -25.14
CA GLY A 170 3.41 2.91 -25.53
C GLY A 170 3.30 1.51 -26.13
N ARG A 171 4.05 0.54 -25.56
CA ARG A 171 4.09 -0.85 -26.05
C ARG A 171 2.73 -1.56 -26.06
N ARG A 172 1.76 -1.08 -25.27
CA ARG A 172 0.40 -1.65 -25.20
C ARG A 172 -0.65 -0.76 -25.87
N ALA A 173 -0.26 0.16 -26.76
CA ALA A 173 -1.18 1.09 -27.43
C ALA A 173 -2.28 0.39 -28.25
N ASN A 174 -2.06 -0.85 -28.70
CA ASN A 174 -3.05 -1.63 -29.46
C ASN A 174 -4.02 -2.43 -28.57
N LEU A 175 -3.80 -2.46 -27.26
CA LEU A 175 -4.61 -3.18 -26.30
C LEU A 175 -5.48 -2.23 -25.50
N PHE A 176 -6.63 -2.73 -25.04
CA PHE A 176 -7.36 -2.13 -23.93
C PHE A 176 -6.74 -2.65 -22.63
N THR A 177 -6.27 -1.73 -21.79
CA THR A 177 -5.52 -2.10 -20.57
C THR A 177 -5.97 -1.37 -19.32
N ASP A 178 -6.79 -0.34 -19.44
CA ASP A 178 -7.35 0.40 -18.30
C ASP A 178 -8.87 0.26 -18.35
N PHE A 179 -9.44 -0.34 -17.32
CA PHE A 179 -10.85 -0.70 -17.26
C PHE A 179 -11.52 0.05 -16.12
N THR A 180 -12.71 0.60 -16.38
CA THR A 180 -13.56 1.18 -15.34
C THR A 180 -14.61 0.17 -14.94
N PHE A 181 -14.78 0.00 -13.64
CA PHE A 181 -15.67 -0.98 -13.03
C PHE A 181 -16.83 -0.30 -12.32
N GLY A 182 -17.99 -0.93 -12.42
CA GLY A 182 -19.21 -0.53 -11.73
C GLY A 182 -19.76 -1.64 -10.84
N VAL A 183 -20.48 -1.23 -9.80
CA VAL A 183 -21.30 -2.09 -8.93
C VAL A 183 -22.77 -1.75 -9.11
N TRP A 184 -23.68 -2.64 -8.71
CA TRP A 184 -25.12 -2.42 -8.85
C TRP A 184 -25.67 -1.43 -7.82
N GLU A 185 -26.48 -0.49 -8.28
CA GLU A 185 -27.40 0.33 -7.47
C GLU A 185 -28.78 0.21 -8.11
N GLY A 186 -29.63 -0.65 -7.55
CA GLY A 186 -30.87 -1.06 -8.20
C GLY A 186 -30.57 -1.71 -9.57
N GLU A 187 -31.11 -1.12 -10.64
CA GLU A 187 -30.93 -1.60 -12.02
C GLU A 187 -29.76 -0.91 -12.77
N GLN A 188 -29.00 -0.04 -12.11
CA GLN A 188 -27.94 0.74 -12.72
C GLN A 188 -26.56 0.32 -12.22
N LEU A 189 -25.55 0.42 -13.08
CA LEU A 189 -24.15 0.21 -12.71
C LEU A 189 -23.48 1.55 -12.39
N VAL A 190 -23.04 1.73 -11.16
CA VAL A 190 -22.39 2.95 -10.68
C VAL A 190 -20.86 2.77 -10.75
N PRO A 191 -20.13 3.60 -11.52
CA PRO A 191 -18.68 3.53 -11.59
C PRO A 191 -18.05 3.87 -10.22
N PHE A 192 -17.11 3.05 -9.76
CA PHE A 192 -16.43 3.27 -8.49
C PHE A 192 -14.90 3.19 -8.58
N THR A 193 -14.33 2.48 -9.56
CA THR A 193 -12.87 2.34 -9.64
C THR A 193 -12.38 2.10 -11.06
N LYS A 194 -11.07 2.31 -11.25
CA LYS A 194 -10.32 1.88 -12.43
C LYS A 194 -9.23 0.91 -12.02
N ALA A 195 -8.98 -0.10 -12.85
CA ALA A 195 -7.83 -0.98 -12.67
C ALA A 195 -7.17 -1.30 -14.01
N TYR A 196 -5.83 -1.36 -13.99
CA TYR A 196 -5.00 -1.48 -15.19
C TYR A 196 -3.99 -2.63 -15.14
N SER A 197 -4.02 -3.43 -14.07
CA SER A 197 -3.08 -4.52 -13.82
C SER A 197 -3.82 -5.75 -13.31
N GLY A 198 -3.21 -6.92 -13.46
CA GLY A 198 -3.74 -8.18 -12.93
C GLY A 198 -4.10 -9.24 -13.98
N LEU A 199 -4.33 -8.83 -15.22
CA LEU A 199 -4.55 -9.75 -16.33
C LEU A 199 -3.24 -10.23 -16.94
N THR A 200 -3.25 -11.48 -17.41
CA THR A 200 -2.20 -12.05 -18.25
C THR A 200 -2.23 -11.45 -19.66
N ASP A 201 -1.13 -11.56 -20.42
CA ASP A 201 -1.11 -11.09 -21.80
C ASP A 201 -2.17 -11.81 -22.68
N LYS A 202 -2.48 -13.08 -22.39
CA LYS A 202 -3.57 -13.81 -23.06
C LYS A 202 -4.93 -13.17 -22.79
N GLU A 203 -5.23 -12.87 -21.54
CA GLU A 203 -6.49 -12.23 -21.15
C GLU A 203 -6.62 -10.81 -21.71
N PHE A 204 -5.53 -10.03 -21.72
CA PHE A 204 -5.55 -8.70 -22.35
C PHE A 204 -5.89 -8.76 -23.84
N ASN A 205 -5.38 -9.75 -24.57
CA ASN A 205 -5.72 -9.93 -25.98
C ASN A 205 -7.19 -10.34 -26.15
N GLU A 206 -7.68 -11.26 -25.33
CA GLU A 206 -9.07 -11.74 -25.37
C GLU A 206 -10.06 -10.62 -25.07
N ILE A 207 -9.88 -9.88 -23.96
CA ILE A 207 -10.77 -8.77 -23.61
C ILE A 207 -10.67 -7.63 -24.62
N THR A 208 -9.48 -7.38 -25.21
CA THR A 208 -9.31 -6.38 -26.27
C THR A 208 -10.12 -6.73 -27.51
N ALA A 209 -10.08 -8.00 -27.95
CA ALA A 209 -10.87 -8.46 -29.09
C ALA A 209 -12.38 -8.30 -28.81
N TRP A 210 -12.81 -8.68 -27.60
CA TRP A 210 -14.20 -8.54 -27.19
C TRP A 210 -14.66 -7.07 -27.14
N VAL A 211 -13.86 -6.15 -26.56
CA VAL A 211 -14.19 -4.71 -26.48
C VAL A 211 -14.39 -4.12 -27.87
N ARG A 212 -13.56 -4.50 -28.85
CA ARG A 212 -13.69 -4.01 -30.24
C ARG A 212 -15.02 -4.39 -30.88
N GLN A 213 -15.57 -5.55 -30.53
CA GLN A 213 -16.84 -6.08 -31.06
C GLN A 213 -18.07 -5.63 -30.26
N ASN A 214 -17.89 -5.22 -28.99
CA ASN A 214 -18.97 -4.94 -28.05
C ASN A 214 -18.98 -3.48 -27.54
N THR A 215 -18.35 -2.57 -28.29
CA THR A 215 -18.40 -1.12 -28.02
C THR A 215 -19.80 -0.57 -28.33
N ILE A 216 -20.39 0.15 -27.37
CA ILE A 216 -21.63 0.92 -27.58
C ILE A 216 -21.28 2.34 -28.02
N GLU A 217 -20.43 3.03 -27.26
CA GLU A 217 -20.06 4.43 -27.51
C GLU A 217 -18.55 4.65 -27.46
N ARG A 218 -18.08 5.72 -28.12
CA ARG A 218 -16.66 6.07 -28.24
C ARG A 218 -16.40 7.47 -27.73
N PHE A 219 -15.50 7.59 -26.75
CA PHE A 219 -15.06 8.87 -26.18
C PHE A 219 -13.54 8.97 -26.26
N GLY A 220 -13.01 9.43 -27.41
CA GLY A 220 -11.57 9.45 -27.66
C GLY A 220 -10.94 8.06 -27.54
N PRO A 221 -10.00 7.81 -26.60
CA PRO A 221 -9.40 6.48 -26.37
C PRO A 221 -10.28 5.54 -25.53
N VAL A 222 -11.39 6.03 -24.97
CA VAL A 222 -12.29 5.29 -24.08
C VAL A 222 -13.45 4.70 -24.89
N ARG A 223 -13.87 3.49 -24.53
CA ARG A 223 -15.02 2.77 -25.08
C ARG A 223 -16.00 2.49 -23.96
N SER A 224 -17.26 2.88 -24.14
CA SER A 224 -18.37 2.30 -23.38
C SER A 224 -18.69 0.94 -23.99
N VAL A 225 -18.93 -0.06 -23.16
CA VAL A 225 -19.19 -1.44 -23.60
C VAL A 225 -20.49 -1.96 -23.03
N ARG A 226 -21.08 -2.96 -23.68
CA ARG A 226 -22.20 -3.69 -23.09
C ARG A 226 -21.77 -4.34 -21.77
N PRO A 227 -22.47 -4.11 -20.64
CA PRO A 227 -22.13 -4.80 -19.40
C PRO A 227 -22.25 -6.32 -19.58
N THR A 228 -21.15 -7.05 -19.39
CA THR A 228 -21.09 -8.50 -19.66
C THR A 228 -20.06 -9.21 -18.79
N HIS A 229 -18.89 -8.60 -18.59
CA HIS A 229 -17.79 -9.24 -17.88
C HIS A 229 -17.70 -8.80 -16.43
N VAL A 230 -17.60 -9.78 -15.53
CA VAL A 230 -17.36 -9.59 -14.09
C VAL A 230 -15.89 -9.84 -13.78
N PHE A 231 -15.32 -9.00 -12.92
CA PHE A 231 -13.94 -9.11 -12.47
C PHE A 231 -13.88 -8.98 -10.96
N GLU A 232 -13.05 -9.81 -10.34
CA GLU A 232 -12.72 -9.71 -8.93
C GLU A 232 -11.64 -8.63 -8.77
N ILE A 233 -11.99 -7.53 -8.11
CA ILE A 233 -11.13 -6.37 -7.90
C ILE A 233 -10.60 -6.41 -6.48
N GLY A 234 -9.28 -6.54 -6.35
CA GLY A 234 -8.57 -6.49 -5.07
C GLY A 234 -8.07 -5.08 -4.76
N PHE A 235 -8.15 -4.65 -3.50
CA PHE A 235 -7.67 -3.35 -3.04
C PHE A 235 -7.15 -3.41 -1.59
N GLU A 236 -6.34 -2.41 -1.21
CA GLU A 236 -5.70 -2.37 0.11
C GLU A 236 -6.51 -1.59 1.15
N GLY A 237 -7.35 -0.65 0.72
CA GLY A 237 -8.25 0.12 1.59
C GLY A 237 -9.32 0.89 0.82
N ILE A 238 -10.32 1.40 1.55
CA ILE A 238 -11.49 2.12 1.03
C ILE A 238 -11.73 3.40 1.83
N GLN A 239 -12.08 4.49 1.17
CA GLN A 239 -12.31 5.80 1.79
C GLN A 239 -13.54 6.50 1.18
N ALA A 240 -14.21 7.33 1.99
CA ALA A 240 -15.27 8.21 1.50
C ALA A 240 -14.70 9.24 0.52
N SER A 241 -15.40 9.49 -0.59
CA SER A 241 -14.93 10.40 -1.62
C SER A 241 -16.08 11.18 -2.28
N PRO A 242 -16.16 12.51 -2.10
CA PRO A 242 -17.19 13.33 -2.76
C PRO A 242 -16.93 13.50 -4.28
N ARG A 243 -15.76 13.06 -4.78
CA ARG A 243 -15.38 13.17 -6.19
C ARG A 243 -15.88 12.02 -7.05
N HIS A 244 -16.22 10.88 -6.44
CA HIS A 244 -16.64 9.69 -7.15
C HIS A 244 -18.15 9.52 -7.01
N LYS A 245 -18.84 9.12 -8.08
CA LYS A 245 -20.30 8.93 -8.07
C LYS A 245 -20.75 7.89 -7.04
N SER A 246 -19.94 6.85 -6.84
CA SER A 246 -20.14 5.83 -5.81
C SER A 246 -19.96 6.34 -4.37
N GLY A 247 -19.48 7.56 -4.17
CA GLY A 247 -19.13 8.08 -2.86
C GLY A 247 -17.87 7.45 -2.24
N VAL A 248 -17.15 6.60 -2.97
CA VAL A 248 -15.98 5.87 -2.45
C VAL A 248 -14.75 5.97 -3.38
N ALA A 249 -13.57 5.88 -2.79
CA ALA A 249 -12.30 5.72 -3.49
C ALA A 249 -11.52 4.54 -2.92
N LEU A 250 -10.94 3.72 -3.81
CA LEU A 250 -10.12 2.56 -3.43
C LEU A 250 -8.62 2.88 -3.46
N ARG A 251 -7.86 2.29 -2.53
CA ARG A 251 -6.40 2.32 -2.51
C ARG A 251 -5.82 1.10 -3.23
N PHE A 252 -5.00 1.36 -4.25
CA PHE A 252 -4.33 0.36 -5.10
C PHE A 252 -5.25 -0.75 -5.65
N PRO A 253 -6.36 -0.37 -6.33
CA PRO A 253 -7.22 -1.33 -7.00
C PRO A 253 -6.45 -2.07 -8.11
N ARG A 254 -6.64 -3.39 -8.17
CA ARG A 254 -6.09 -4.26 -9.22
C ARG A 254 -7.04 -5.40 -9.52
N ILE A 255 -6.97 -5.95 -10.72
CA ILE A 255 -7.73 -7.14 -11.08
C ILE A 255 -7.04 -8.34 -10.42
N LEU A 256 -7.78 -9.15 -9.66
CA LEU A 256 -7.27 -10.43 -9.17
C LEU A 256 -7.61 -11.55 -10.15
N ARG A 257 -8.82 -11.51 -10.72
CA ARG A 257 -9.32 -12.55 -11.60
C ARG A 257 -10.44 -12.05 -12.51
N TRP A 258 -10.48 -12.54 -13.74
CA TRP A 258 -11.66 -12.45 -14.60
C TRP A 258 -12.66 -13.55 -14.24
N ARG A 259 -13.81 -13.17 -13.68
CA ARG A 259 -14.85 -14.08 -13.19
C ARG A 259 -15.75 -14.57 -14.31
N LYS A 260 -15.20 -15.37 -15.22
CA LYS A 260 -15.97 -16.03 -16.31
C LYS A 260 -17.01 -17.01 -15.78
N ASP A 261 -16.89 -17.39 -14.51
CA ASP A 261 -17.82 -18.22 -13.76
C ASP A 261 -19.06 -17.48 -13.25
N LYS A 262 -19.07 -16.13 -13.26
CA LYS A 262 -20.16 -15.33 -12.69
C LYS A 262 -20.94 -14.52 -13.74
N PRO A 263 -22.28 -14.54 -13.71
CA PRO A 263 -23.10 -13.61 -14.47
C PRO A 263 -23.06 -12.20 -13.84
N ILE A 264 -23.39 -11.18 -14.62
CA ILE A 264 -23.32 -9.78 -14.14
C ILE A 264 -24.22 -9.50 -12.94
N GLN A 265 -25.35 -10.20 -12.82
CA GLN A 265 -26.33 -10.03 -11.74
C GLN A 265 -25.77 -10.44 -10.37
N GLU A 266 -24.70 -11.23 -10.34
CA GLU A 266 -24.01 -11.66 -9.11
C GLU A 266 -22.82 -10.76 -8.74
N ALA A 267 -22.57 -9.68 -9.49
CA ALA A 267 -21.61 -8.67 -9.06
C ALA A 267 -22.13 -7.94 -7.82
N ASN A 268 -21.21 -7.42 -7.03
CA ASN A 268 -21.53 -6.70 -5.79
C ASN A 268 -22.29 -5.40 -6.06
N THR A 269 -22.91 -4.91 -4.99
CA THR A 269 -23.75 -3.72 -4.98
C THR A 269 -23.02 -2.52 -4.37
N LEU A 270 -23.59 -1.32 -4.56
CA LEU A 270 -23.14 -0.12 -3.87
C LEU A 270 -23.33 -0.24 -2.34
N ALA A 271 -24.34 -0.98 -1.89
CA ALA A 271 -24.54 -1.24 -0.46
C ALA A 271 -23.37 -2.04 0.13
N ASP A 272 -22.86 -3.04 -0.59
CA ASP A 272 -21.69 -3.82 -0.17
C ASP A 272 -20.46 -2.90 0.00
N LEU A 273 -20.22 -1.98 -0.95
CA LEU A 273 -19.14 -0.98 -0.82
C LEU A 273 -19.32 -0.07 0.40
N GLN A 274 -20.55 0.33 0.70
CA GLN A 274 -20.85 1.19 1.85
C GLN A 274 -20.68 0.44 3.18
N GLU A 275 -21.01 -0.85 3.22
CA GLU A 275 -20.76 -1.70 4.38
C GLU A 275 -19.26 -1.89 4.62
N MET A 276 -18.50 -2.21 3.56
CA MET A 276 -17.04 -2.26 3.62
C MET A 276 -16.45 -0.90 4.04
N LEU A 277 -17.00 0.21 3.56
CA LEU A 277 -16.58 1.54 4.00
C LEU A 277 -16.83 1.71 5.50
N LYS A 278 -18.01 1.37 6.03
CA LYS A 278 -18.27 1.48 7.48
C LYS A 278 -17.31 0.62 8.31
N GLN A 279 -16.96 -0.56 7.81
CA GLN A 279 -16.08 -1.50 8.51
C GLN A 279 -14.60 -1.09 8.46
N TYR A 280 -14.14 -0.58 7.31
CA TYR A 280 -12.71 -0.33 7.05
C TYR A 280 -12.34 1.15 6.89
N GLN A 281 -13.30 2.08 7.02
CA GLN A 281 -13.01 3.49 7.09
C GLN A 281 -12.26 3.75 8.39
N HIS A 282 -10.97 3.99 8.25
CA HIS A 282 -10.12 4.45 9.35
C HIS A 282 -10.72 5.76 9.90
N LYS A 283 -11.20 5.72 11.15
CA LYS A 283 -11.54 6.91 11.93
C LYS A 283 -10.28 7.67 12.31
#